data_AF-A0A3E0QV30-F1
#
_entry.id   AF-A0A3E0QV30-F1
#
_cell.length_a   1.000
_cell.length_b   1.000
_cell.length_c   1.000
_cell.angle_alpha   90.00
_cell.angle_beta   90.00
_cell.angle_gamma   90.00
#
_symmetry.space_group_name_H-M   'P 1'
#
loop_
_entity.id
_entity.type
_entity.pdbx_description
1 polymer ?
#
loop_
_entity_poly.entity_id
_entity_poly.type
_entity_poly.pdbx_seq_one_letter_code
_entity_poly.pdbx_strand_id
1 'polypeptide(L)'
;MWSTPKNGVIVSMKRKQGIAFLLAVLLLVLSACGGGANEPKSNSSSETGGSDSGSSASGSSAPEKVELRISWWGNAERAKLYDQILDMYESENPHVTTVREWTSFNDYWPKLATQVAGNNIPDIFSLHVLLYGGDYGSRNVLEPLQPYVDQGLINLDGWDPAVIDAGKLNGVLYALPKGVTSSALIFNTTMIKNLGLDLPEIGTLSEFKSYLQQLRDKMPADQYPIVDASFDDHYVESFVRSKGKSFLSSDGSGLGFAKEDLMEFWSIWEEFRQLGLTVPVGMTVENTGQPAENSLFVKQRVAIDMKPSNHGKIYSRNLPDVEINMLRTPSADNAVFEAARTCRRRPGSSATNRSTRKKRPN
;
A
#
# COMPACT_ATOMS: atom_id res chain seq x y z
N MET A 1 5.25 13.73 50.04
CA MET A 1 4.95 15.09 50.53
C MET A 1 5.34 16.07 49.41
N TRP A 2 4.58 16.09 48.30
CA TRP A 2 3.58 17.10 47.93
C TRP A 2 4.08 18.55 48.00
N SER A 3 4.38 19.17 46.86
CA SER A 3 3.64 20.36 46.40
C SER A 3 3.91 20.63 44.91
N THR A 4 2.84 20.68 44.13
CA THR A 4 2.74 21.18 42.75
C THR A 4 2.35 22.66 42.79
N PRO A 5 2.78 23.49 41.82
CA PRO A 5 2.11 24.75 41.53
C PRO A 5 0.90 24.50 40.63
N LYS A 6 -0.27 24.85 41.19
CA LYS A 6 -1.54 25.05 40.50
C LYS A 6 -1.44 26.32 39.66
N ASN A 7 -1.95 26.28 38.42
CA ASN A 7 -2.72 27.36 37.80
C ASN A 7 -3.39 26.80 36.54
N GLY A 8 -4.58 26.25 36.74
CA GLY A 8 -5.53 25.99 35.67
C GLY A 8 -6.33 27.26 35.39
N VAL A 9 -6.48 27.59 34.11
CA VAL A 9 -7.59 28.42 33.63
C VAL A 9 -8.61 27.46 33.04
N ILE A 10 -9.66 27.21 33.82
CA ILE A 10 -10.86 26.51 33.40
C ILE A 10 -11.76 27.56 32.76
N VAL A 11 -12.00 27.48 31.45
CA VAL A 11 -13.16 28.13 30.83
C VAL A 11 -14.19 27.04 30.57
N SER A 12 -15.15 26.96 31.50
CA SER A 12 -16.42 26.26 31.34
C SER A 12 -17.42 27.25 30.75
N MET A 13 -17.92 26.98 29.54
CA MET A 13 -19.20 27.54 29.10
C MET A 13 -20.10 26.41 28.57
N LYS A 14 -21.34 26.48 29.03
CA LYS A 14 -22.35 25.44 29.05
C LYS A 14 -22.95 25.18 27.68
N ARG A 15 -23.30 23.91 27.45
CA ARG A 15 -24.28 23.42 26.46
C ARG A 15 -25.56 24.28 26.45
N LYS A 16 -26.06 24.62 25.25
CA LYS A 16 -27.33 24.14 24.66
C LYS A 16 -27.72 25.04 23.47
N GLN A 17 -28.39 24.40 22.49
CA GLN A 17 -29.19 24.96 21.39
C GLN A 17 -28.46 25.14 20.05
N GLY A 18 -28.94 24.43 19.02
CA GLY A 18 -28.44 24.52 17.65
C GLY A 18 -28.68 23.29 16.74
N ILE A 19 -29.55 22.35 17.07
CA ILE A 19 -29.93 21.21 16.18
C ILE A 19 -31.28 21.51 15.51
N ALA A 20 -31.39 22.63 14.80
CA ALA A 20 -32.65 23.01 14.14
C ALA A 20 -32.43 23.78 12.83
N PHE A 21 -31.40 23.44 12.05
CA PHE A 21 -31.14 24.10 10.75
C PHE A 21 -30.91 23.15 9.58
N LEU A 22 -31.06 21.84 9.77
CA LEU A 22 -30.76 20.82 8.74
C LEU A 22 -32.00 20.13 8.14
N LEU A 23 -33.21 20.68 8.38
CA LEU A 23 -34.50 20.08 7.98
C LEU A 23 -35.41 20.99 7.14
N ALA A 24 -34.91 22.15 6.68
CA ALA A 24 -35.72 23.15 5.97
C ALA A 24 -35.36 23.37 4.48
N VAL A 25 -34.47 22.54 3.89
CA VAL A 25 -34.02 22.73 2.49
C VAL A 25 -34.58 21.65 1.53
N LEU A 26 -35.38 20.69 2.01
CA LEU A 26 -35.82 19.53 1.21
C LEU A 26 -37.26 19.58 0.66
N LEU A 27 -37.90 20.76 0.54
CA LEU A 27 -39.35 20.81 0.21
C LEU A 27 -39.83 21.84 -0.82
N LEU A 28 -38.97 22.43 -1.67
CA LEU A 28 -39.43 23.46 -2.62
C LEU A 28 -38.77 23.41 -4.01
N VAL A 29 -38.93 22.33 -4.78
CA VAL A 29 -39.01 22.42 -6.27
C VAL A 29 -39.83 21.24 -6.83
N LEU A 30 -41.16 21.33 -6.76
CA LEU A 30 -42.07 20.65 -7.68
C LEU A 30 -43.24 21.60 -7.92
N SER A 31 -43.60 21.77 -9.20
CA SER A 31 -44.67 22.62 -9.75
C SER A 31 -44.17 23.90 -10.41
N ALA A 32 -43.79 23.79 -11.68
CA ALA A 32 -44.02 24.82 -12.68
C ALA A 32 -44.63 24.15 -13.92
N CYS A 33 -45.81 24.66 -14.31
CA CYS A 33 -46.70 24.28 -15.41
C CYS A 33 -45.95 24.07 -16.76
N GLY A 34 -46.42 23.28 -17.73
CA GLY A 34 -47.79 22.98 -18.15
C GLY A 34 -48.21 23.88 -19.33
N GLY A 35 -48.32 23.31 -20.53
CA GLY A 35 -49.10 23.87 -21.65
C GLY A 35 -48.41 23.90 -23.02
N GLY A 36 -48.94 23.15 -24.00
CA GLY A 36 -48.58 23.29 -25.42
C GLY A 36 -48.95 22.09 -26.29
N ALA A 37 -50.25 21.94 -26.59
CA ALA A 37 -50.78 20.94 -27.52
C ALA A 37 -50.43 21.25 -28.98
N ASN A 38 -50.05 20.23 -29.76
CA ASN A 38 -50.39 20.12 -31.18
C ASN A 38 -50.10 18.70 -31.72
N GLU A 39 -51.15 17.90 -31.90
CA GLU A 39 -51.21 16.94 -33.01
C GLU A 39 -51.78 17.66 -34.25
N PRO A 40 -51.51 17.13 -35.45
CA PRO A 40 -52.64 16.49 -36.12
C PRO A 40 -52.30 15.14 -36.77
N LYS A 41 -53.17 14.16 -36.44
CA LYS A 41 -53.89 13.22 -37.32
C LYS A 41 -53.16 12.51 -38.48
N SER A 42 -53.07 11.19 -38.25
CA SER A 42 -53.60 10.08 -39.07
C SER A 42 -53.46 10.11 -40.60
N ASN A 43 -52.90 9.02 -41.15
CA ASN A 43 -53.68 8.23 -42.08
C ASN A 43 -53.34 6.72 -42.04
N SER A 44 -54.37 5.96 -42.39
CA SER A 44 -54.65 4.55 -42.12
C SER A 44 -54.12 3.57 -43.19
N SER A 45 -54.10 2.28 -42.81
CA SER A 45 -54.14 1.04 -43.63
C SER A 45 -52.87 0.72 -44.43
N SER A 46 -52.40 -0.53 -44.55
CA SER A 46 -53.09 -1.84 -44.64
C SER A 46 -52.09 -3.00 -44.42
N GLU A 47 -52.57 -4.12 -43.86
CA GLU A 47 -51.89 -5.43 -43.90
C GLU A 47 -51.76 -5.97 -45.34
N THR A 48 -50.65 -6.65 -45.65
CA THR A 48 -50.61 -7.99 -46.29
C THR A 48 -49.17 -8.51 -46.40
N GLY A 49 -48.94 -9.70 -45.82
CA GLY A 49 -48.26 -10.85 -46.45
C GLY A 49 -46.79 -10.77 -46.91
N GLY A 50 -45.91 -11.44 -46.15
CA GLY A 50 -44.96 -12.46 -46.62
C GLY A 50 -43.89 -12.10 -47.66
N SER A 51 -42.61 -12.14 -47.25
CA SER A 51 -41.66 -13.17 -47.71
C SER A 51 -40.27 -12.91 -47.14
N ASP A 52 -39.74 -13.99 -46.58
CA ASP A 52 -38.34 -14.27 -46.31
C ASP A 52 -37.40 -13.81 -47.44
N SER A 53 -36.31 -13.16 -47.08
CA SER A 53 -35.02 -13.24 -47.79
C SER A 53 -33.94 -12.58 -46.94
N GLY A 54 -33.28 -13.43 -46.15
CA GLY A 54 -32.14 -13.07 -45.33
C GLY A 54 -31.04 -12.38 -46.13
N SER A 55 -30.64 -11.22 -45.65
CA SER A 55 -29.30 -10.70 -45.87
C SER A 55 -28.58 -10.78 -44.54
N SER A 56 -27.83 -11.86 -44.35
CA SER A 56 -26.89 -12.05 -43.26
C SER A 56 -25.79 -11.00 -43.39
N ALA A 57 -26.05 -9.81 -42.87
CA ALA A 57 -25.00 -8.90 -42.47
C ALA A 57 -24.31 -9.56 -41.27
N SER A 58 -23.17 -10.20 -41.53
CA SER A 58 -22.21 -10.59 -40.52
C SER A 58 -21.69 -9.29 -39.87
N GLY A 59 -22.48 -8.76 -38.95
CA GLY A 59 -22.08 -7.70 -38.04
C GLY A 59 -21.12 -8.33 -37.06
N SER A 60 -19.83 -8.30 -37.36
CA SER A 60 -18.83 -8.27 -36.30
C SER A 60 -19.17 -7.02 -35.48
N SER A 61 -19.89 -7.20 -34.38
CA SER A 61 -20.21 -6.12 -33.46
C SER A 61 -18.87 -5.57 -32.98
N ALA A 62 -18.61 -4.31 -33.32
CA ALA A 62 -17.44 -3.61 -32.80
C ALA A 62 -17.44 -3.80 -31.27
N PRO A 63 -16.31 -4.18 -30.65
CA PRO A 63 -16.27 -4.45 -29.22
C PRO A 63 -16.81 -3.24 -28.46
N GLU A 64 -17.70 -3.52 -27.49
CA GLU A 64 -18.34 -2.50 -26.67
C GLU A 64 -17.29 -1.58 -26.04
N LYS A 65 -17.55 -0.27 -26.04
CA LYS A 65 -16.64 0.68 -25.38
C LYS A 65 -16.67 0.45 -23.88
N VAL A 66 -15.51 0.12 -23.32
CA VAL A 66 -15.32 -0.11 -21.88
C VAL A 66 -14.48 1.02 -21.29
N GLU A 67 -14.93 1.57 -20.18
CA GLU A 67 -14.13 2.48 -19.35
C GLU A 67 -13.77 1.77 -18.03
N LEU A 68 -12.48 1.74 -17.70
CA LEU A 68 -11.91 1.12 -16.49
C LEU A 68 -11.28 2.19 -15.59
N ARG A 69 -11.75 2.30 -14.34
CA ARG A 69 -11.13 3.12 -13.30
C ARG A 69 -10.03 2.35 -12.59
N ILE A 70 -8.82 2.90 -12.57
CA ILE A 70 -7.63 2.25 -12.05
C ILE A 70 -6.97 3.14 -11.00
N SER A 71 -6.77 2.61 -9.78
CA SER A 71 -6.09 3.35 -8.71
C SER A 71 -4.85 2.70 -8.13
N TRP A 72 -3.85 3.51 -7.80
CA TRP A 72 -2.62 3.05 -7.17
C TRP A 72 -1.96 4.12 -6.30
N TRP A 73 -1.07 3.69 -5.40
CA TRP A 73 -0.19 4.60 -4.67
C TRP A 73 1.23 4.59 -5.27
N GLY A 74 1.92 5.72 -5.15
CA GLY A 74 3.30 5.83 -5.57
C GLY A 74 3.84 7.25 -5.59
N ASN A 75 5.07 7.38 -6.06
CA ASN A 75 5.66 8.66 -6.46
C ASN A 75 5.36 8.94 -7.94
N ALA A 76 5.75 10.13 -8.40
CA ALA A 76 5.55 10.57 -9.78
C ALA A 76 6.21 9.64 -10.82
N GLU A 77 7.37 9.05 -10.49
CA GLU A 77 8.04 8.09 -11.38
C GLU A 77 7.20 6.84 -11.59
N ARG A 78 6.63 6.27 -10.51
CA ARG A 78 5.73 5.13 -10.62
C ARG A 78 4.48 5.48 -11.41
N ALA A 79 3.92 6.66 -11.20
CA ALA A 79 2.77 7.14 -11.95
C ALA A 79 3.08 7.14 -13.46
N LYS A 80 4.20 7.74 -13.87
CA LYS A 80 4.65 7.77 -15.26
C LYS A 80 4.81 6.36 -15.86
N LEU A 81 5.38 5.42 -15.10
CA LEU A 81 5.52 4.02 -15.57
C LEU A 81 4.16 3.34 -15.75
N TYR A 82 3.20 3.59 -14.84
CA TYR A 82 1.87 3.02 -14.94
C TYR A 82 1.08 3.67 -16.08
N ASP A 83 1.25 4.97 -16.30
CA ASP A 83 0.67 5.66 -17.45
C ASP A 83 1.13 5.01 -18.76
N GLN A 84 2.44 4.76 -18.91
CA GLN A 84 2.96 4.06 -20.10
C GLN A 84 2.38 2.64 -20.25
N ILE A 85 2.22 1.89 -19.15
CA ILE A 85 1.60 0.56 -19.18
C ILE A 85 0.14 0.64 -19.64
N LEU A 86 -0.61 1.61 -19.14
CA LEU A 86 -2.01 1.79 -19.49
C LEU A 86 -2.18 2.32 -20.92
N ASP A 87 -1.27 3.18 -21.40
CA ASP A 87 -1.22 3.62 -22.80
C ASP A 87 -1.00 2.43 -23.75
N MET A 88 -0.06 1.53 -23.41
CA MET A 88 0.18 0.30 -24.17
C MET A 88 -1.07 -0.59 -24.16
N TYR A 89 -1.72 -0.75 -23.00
CA TYR A 89 -2.94 -1.54 -22.87
C TYR A 89 -4.09 -0.98 -23.72
N GLU A 90 -4.31 0.34 -23.72
CA GLU A 90 -5.31 1.01 -24.55
C GLU A 90 -4.99 0.88 -26.05
N SER A 91 -3.70 0.94 -26.43
CA SER A 91 -3.27 0.74 -27.82
C SER A 91 -3.56 -0.69 -28.32
N GLU A 92 -3.38 -1.69 -27.46
CA GLU A 92 -3.69 -3.10 -27.77
C GLU A 92 -5.20 -3.40 -27.68
N ASN A 93 -5.95 -2.58 -26.94
CA ASN A 93 -7.38 -2.72 -26.71
C ASN A 93 -8.12 -1.40 -27.03
N PRO A 94 -8.29 -1.03 -28.31
CA PRO A 94 -8.84 0.29 -28.69
C PRO A 94 -10.29 0.56 -28.24
N HIS A 95 -10.98 -0.48 -27.76
CA HIS A 95 -12.32 -0.38 -27.19
C HIS A 95 -12.30 -0.06 -25.69
N VAL A 96 -11.13 -0.08 -25.05
CA VAL A 96 -10.95 0.20 -23.62
C VAL A 96 -10.34 1.59 -23.43
N THR A 97 -10.85 2.31 -22.43
CA THR A 97 -10.30 3.58 -21.95
C THR A 97 -10.05 3.48 -20.45
N THR A 98 -8.99 4.10 -19.94
CA THR A 98 -8.62 4.05 -18.52
C THR A 98 -8.74 5.41 -17.84
N VAL A 99 -9.39 5.42 -16.67
CA VAL A 99 -9.45 6.58 -15.78
C VAL A 99 -8.47 6.33 -14.65
N ARG A 100 -7.43 7.17 -14.58
CA ARG A 100 -6.22 6.94 -13.78
C ARG A 100 -6.24 7.77 -12.49
N GLU A 101 -6.19 7.11 -11.34
CA GLU A 101 -6.24 7.75 -10.02
C GLU A 101 -5.03 7.38 -9.16
N TRP A 102 -4.11 8.30 -8.89
CA TRP A 102 -2.96 8.00 -8.02
C TRP A 102 -2.66 9.10 -7.00
N THR A 103 -2.09 8.68 -5.87
CA THR A 103 -1.69 9.56 -4.75
C THR A 103 -0.43 9.02 -4.06
N SER A 104 0.10 9.78 -3.09
CA SER A 104 1.13 9.28 -2.18
C SER A 104 0.61 8.08 -1.36
N PHE A 105 1.53 7.31 -0.75
CA PHE A 105 1.14 6.19 0.11
C PHE A 105 0.24 6.62 1.27
N ASN A 106 0.56 7.73 1.94
CA ASN A 106 -0.18 8.20 3.10
C ASN A 106 -1.57 8.72 2.72
N ASP A 107 -1.71 9.36 1.55
CA ASP A 107 -2.99 9.91 1.09
C ASP A 107 -3.89 8.86 0.44
N TYR A 108 -3.30 7.75 -0.03
CA TYR A 108 -4.02 6.68 -0.73
C TYR A 108 -5.04 5.98 0.17
N TRP A 109 -4.65 5.64 1.39
CA TRP A 109 -5.48 4.83 2.29
C TRP A 109 -6.76 5.54 2.75
N PRO A 110 -6.71 6.82 3.21
CA PRO A 110 -7.94 7.56 3.54
C PRO A 110 -8.87 7.75 2.34
N LYS A 111 -8.30 7.99 1.14
CA LYS A 111 -9.08 8.12 -0.09
C LYS A 111 -9.77 6.80 -0.45
N LEU A 112 -9.04 5.69 -0.44
CA LEU A 112 -9.58 4.37 -0.73
C LEU A 112 -10.67 3.98 0.27
N ALA A 113 -10.45 4.21 1.57
CA ALA A 113 -11.44 3.93 2.61
C ALA A 113 -12.76 4.70 2.38
N THR A 114 -12.67 5.97 1.96
CA THR A 114 -13.84 6.79 1.63
C THR A 114 -14.56 6.25 0.39
N GLN A 115 -13.83 5.86 -0.66
CA GLN A 115 -14.40 5.24 -1.86
C GLN A 115 -15.10 3.92 -1.55
N VAL A 116 -14.54 3.11 -0.64
CA VAL A 116 -15.13 1.85 -0.19
C VAL A 116 -16.41 2.09 0.61
N ALA A 117 -16.40 3.04 1.56
CA ALA A 117 -17.59 3.40 2.33
C ALA A 117 -18.71 3.97 1.43
N GLY A 118 -18.35 4.72 0.39
CA GLY A 118 -19.27 5.29 -0.59
C GLY A 118 -19.68 4.34 -1.72
N ASN A 119 -19.26 3.08 -1.70
CA ASN A 119 -19.49 2.09 -2.75
C ASN A 119 -19.09 2.59 -4.17
N ASN A 120 -18.00 3.37 -4.23
CA ASN A 120 -17.48 4.02 -5.44
C ASN A 120 -15.99 3.66 -5.68
N ILE A 121 -15.68 2.39 -5.47
CA ILE A 121 -14.33 1.83 -5.56
C ILE A 121 -13.91 1.70 -7.02
N PRO A 122 -12.65 2.03 -7.39
CA PRO A 122 -12.12 1.78 -8.73
C PRO A 122 -12.25 0.31 -9.15
N ASP A 123 -12.29 0.07 -10.45
CA ASP A 123 -12.44 -1.26 -11.05
C ASP A 123 -11.21 -2.14 -10.76
N ILE A 124 -10.01 -1.55 -10.87
CA ILE A 124 -8.72 -2.14 -10.50
C ILE A 124 -8.06 -1.22 -9.49
N PHE A 125 -7.61 -1.75 -8.36
CA PHE A 125 -6.97 -0.94 -7.35
C PHE A 125 -5.83 -1.68 -6.66
N SER A 126 -4.84 -0.91 -6.23
CA SER A 126 -3.73 -1.48 -5.46
C SER A 126 -4.15 -1.73 -4.02
N LEU A 127 -3.72 -2.87 -3.46
CA LEU A 127 -3.95 -3.26 -2.07
C LEU A 127 -2.64 -3.56 -1.35
N HIS A 128 -2.61 -3.25 -0.06
CA HIS A 128 -1.53 -3.69 0.83
C HIS A 128 -1.92 -5.00 1.50
N VAL A 129 -0.97 -5.93 1.59
CA VAL A 129 -1.21 -7.28 2.12
C VAL A 129 -1.76 -7.27 3.55
N LEU A 130 -1.38 -6.29 4.37
CA LEU A 130 -1.87 -6.13 5.74
C LEU A 130 -3.36 -5.70 5.82
N LEU A 131 -3.87 -5.00 4.80
CA LEU A 131 -5.26 -4.52 4.74
C LEU A 131 -6.18 -5.46 3.96
N TYR A 132 -5.59 -6.43 3.25
CA TYR A 132 -6.26 -7.30 2.30
C TYR A 132 -7.31 -8.22 2.95
N GLY A 133 -6.94 -8.94 4.00
CA GLY A 133 -7.81 -9.96 4.61
C GLY A 133 -8.86 -9.42 5.57
N GLY A 134 -8.46 -8.52 6.47
CA GLY A 134 -9.32 -8.05 7.56
C GLY A 134 -10.30 -6.95 7.18
N ASP A 135 -9.90 -5.99 6.33
CA ASP A 135 -10.69 -4.79 6.09
C ASP A 135 -11.48 -4.84 4.77
N TYR A 136 -10.84 -5.20 3.66
CA TYR A 136 -11.50 -5.21 2.34
C TYR A 136 -12.08 -6.59 1.96
N GLY A 137 -11.40 -7.68 2.31
CA GLY A 137 -11.91 -9.03 2.08
C GLY A 137 -13.22 -9.31 2.83
N SER A 138 -13.33 -8.87 4.09
CA SER A 138 -14.51 -9.03 4.92
C SER A 138 -15.72 -8.21 4.45
N ARG A 139 -15.48 -7.06 3.80
CA ARG A 139 -16.52 -6.19 3.23
C ARG A 139 -17.08 -6.68 1.89
N ASN A 140 -16.60 -7.82 1.38
CA ASN A 140 -17.09 -8.44 0.15
C ASN A 140 -17.00 -7.51 -1.10
N VAL A 141 -16.00 -6.62 -1.10
CA VAL A 141 -15.73 -5.68 -2.21
C VAL A 141 -14.75 -6.23 -3.25
N LEU A 142 -14.11 -7.36 -2.95
CA LEU A 142 -13.13 -8.01 -3.81
C LEU A 142 -13.79 -9.08 -4.69
N GLU A 143 -13.42 -9.09 -5.96
CA GLU A 143 -13.85 -10.12 -6.90
C GLU A 143 -12.97 -11.38 -6.76
N PRO A 144 -13.55 -12.59 -6.65
CA PRO A 144 -12.77 -13.82 -6.67
C PRO A 144 -12.14 -14.01 -8.05
N LEU A 145 -10.82 -14.12 -8.08
CA LEU A 145 -10.01 -14.21 -9.30
C LEU A 145 -9.81 -15.63 -9.81
N GLN A 146 -9.99 -16.64 -8.95
CA GLN A 146 -9.80 -18.05 -9.30
C GLN A 146 -10.60 -18.47 -10.55
N PRO A 147 -11.88 -18.08 -10.74
CA PRO A 147 -12.62 -18.44 -11.95
C PRO A 147 -11.97 -17.94 -13.25
N TYR A 148 -11.29 -16.80 -13.22
CA TYR A 148 -10.60 -16.25 -14.40
C TYR A 148 -9.27 -16.99 -14.66
N VAL A 149 -8.64 -17.53 -13.62
CA VAL A 149 -7.50 -18.45 -13.77
C VAL A 149 -7.95 -19.77 -14.38
N ASP A 150 -9.04 -20.35 -13.87
CA ASP A 150 -9.58 -21.63 -14.33
C ASP A 150 -10.06 -21.57 -15.79
N GLN A 151 -10.53 -20.39 -16.23
CA GLN A 151 -10.90 -20.11 -17.63
C GLN A 151 -9.70 -19.81 -18.55
N GLY A 152 -8.48 -19.74 -18.01
CA GLY A 152 -7.27 -19.39 -18.76
C GLY A 152 -7.16 -17.90 -19.12
N LEU A 153 -8.01 -17.03 -18.56
CA LEU A 153 -7.96 -15.58 -18.77
C LEU A 153 -6.84 -14.92 -17.97
N ILE A 154 -6.50 -15.48 -16.81
CA ILE A 154 -5.35 -15.09 -16.01
C ILE A 154 -4.36 -16.25 -16.02
N ASN A 155 -3.23 -16.06 -16.72
CA ASN A 155 -2.17 -17.05 -16.74
C ASN A 155 -1.21 -16.85 -15.55
N LEU A 156 -1.11 -17.87 -14.69
CA LEU A 156 -0.21 -17.92 -13.54
C LEU A 156 0.97 -18.90 -13.74
N ASP A 157 1.16 -19.41 -14.96
CA ASP A 157 2.26 -20.32 -15.27
C ASP A 157 3.61 -19.67 -14.97
N GLY A 158 4.46 -20.39 -14.24
CA GLY A 158 5.78 -19.93 -13.81
C GLY A 158 5.79 -19.00 -12.59
N TRP A 159 4.64 -18.68 -12.00
CA TRP A 159 4.58 -17.91 -10.75
C TRP A 159 4.95 -18.80 -9.56
N ASP A 160 5.71 -18.25 -8.59
CA ASP A 160 6.03 -18.93 -7.34
C ASP A 160 4.72 -19.16 -6.53
N PRO A 161 4.39 -20.40 -6.11
CA PRO A 161 3.18 -20.67 -5.32
C PRO A 161 3.07 -19.81 -4.06
N ALA A 162 4.20 -19.51 -3.40
CA ALA A 162 4.20 -18.65 -2.21
C ALA A 162 3.81 -17.20 -2.53
N VAL A 163 4.05 -16.75 -3.76
CA VAL A 163 3.61 -15.45 -4.26
C VAL A 163 2.11 -15.47 -4.52
N ILE A 164 1.57 -16.51 -5.17
CA ILE A 164 0.13 -16.64 -5.42
C ILE A 164 -0.64 -16.72 -4.09
N ASP A 165 -0.15 -17.50 -3.13
CA ASP A 165 -0.78 -17.68 -1.82
C ASP A 165 -0.87 -16.37 -1.02
N ALA A 166 -0.01 -15.39 -1.30
CA ALA A 166 -0.12 -14.06 -0.71
C ALA A 166 -1.40 -13.32 -1.10
N GLY A 167 -1.94 -13.64 -2.28
CA GLY A 167 -3.19 -13.12 -2.80
C GLY A 167 -4.41 -13.94 -2.41
N LYS A 168 -4.29 -14.96 -1.55
CA LYS A 168 -5.43 -15.79 -1.14
C LYS A 168 -6.00 -15.33 0.20
N LEU A 169 -7.33 -15.32 0.28
CA LEU A 169 -8.09 -15.19 1.52
C LEU A 169 -8.98 -16.42 1.64
N ASN A 170 -8.83 -17.17 2.74
CA ASN A 170 -9.56 -18.42 2.97
C ASN A 170 -9.44 -19.42 1.80
N GLY A 171 -8.24 -19.52 1.21
CA GLY A 171 -7.95 -20.40 0.07
C GLY A 171 -8.39 -19.87 -1.30
N VAL A 172 -9.13 -18.76 -1.37
CA VAL A 172 -9.61 -18.16 -2.62
C VAL A 172 -8.73 -16.98 -3.02
N LEU A 173 -8.29 -16.94 -4.28
CA LEU A 173 -7.50 -15.84 -4.84
C LEU A 173 -8.41 -14.62 -5.08
N TYR A 174 -8.10 -13.46 -4.48
CA TYR A 174 -8.79 -12.18 -4.79
C TYR A 174 -7.84 -11.04 -5.20
N ALA A 175 -6.53 -11.26 -5.16
CA ALA A 175 -5.57 -10.26 -5.60
C ALA A 175 -4.36 -10.90 -6.28
N LEU A 176 -3.88 -10.25 -7.35
CA LEU A 176 -2.67 -10.64 -8.05
C LEU A 176 -1.48 -9.86 -7.49
N PRO A 177 -0.45 -10.52 -7.01
CA PRO A 177 0.76 -9.83 -6.60
C PRO A 177 1.51 -9.19 -7.77
N LYS A 178 1.93 -7.93 -7.60
CA LYS A 178 2.67 -7.14 -8.61
C LYS A 178 4.19 -7.27 -8.49
N GLY A 179 4.69 -7.76 -7.36
CA GLY A 179 6.13 -7.90 -7.13
C GLY A 179 6.50 -8.09 -5.66
N VAL A 180 7.57 -8.84 -5.43
CA VAL A 180 8.06 -9.25 -4.10
C VAL A 180 9.12 -8.26 -3.61
N THR A 181 9.05 -7.88 -2.33
CA THR A 181 10.04 -7.02 -1.67
C THR A 181 10.26 -7.54 -0.27
N SER A 182 11.48 -7.63 0.25
CA SER A 182 11.72 -8.00 1.65
C SER A 182 12.15 -6.80 2.47
N SER A 183 11.95 -6.82 3.79
CA SER A 183 12.64 -5.88 4.68
C SER A 183 14.14 -6.07 4.55
N ALA A 184 14.88 -4.97 4.45
CA ALA A 184 16.33 -4.98 4.29
C ALA A 184 16.97 -3.87 5.11
N LEU A 185 18.20 -4.12 5.54
CA LEU A 185 19.14 -3.06 5.89
C LEU A 185 19.80 -2.57 4.62
N ILE A 186 19.69 -1.28 4.32
CA ILE A 186 20.30 -0.64 3.16
C ILE A 186 21.47 0.19 3.65
N PHE A 187 22.68 -0.12 3.17
CA PHE A 187 23.94 0.46 3.60
C PHE A 187 24.47 1.43 2.55
N ASN A 188 24.94 2.60 3.00
CA ASN A 188 25.81 3.49 2.24
C ASN A 188 27.26 2.97 2.40
N THR A 189 27.64 2.05 1.53
CA THR A 189 28.94 1.36 1.57
C THR A 189 30.10 2.33 1.34
N THR A 190 29.92 3.34 0.49
CA THR A 190 30.93 4.40 0.31
C THR A 190 31.21 5.12 1.62
N MET A 191 30.17 5.54 2.35
CA MET A 191 30.32 6.20 3.65
C MET A 191 31.05 5.30 4.65
N ILE A 192 30.67 4.03 4.71
CA ILE A 192 31.27 3.05 5.64
C ILE A 192 32.75 2.82 5.31
N LYS A 193 33.09 2.61 4.03
CA LYS A 193 34.49 2.46 3.59
C LYS A 193 35.33 3.71 3.85
N ASN A 194 34.75 4.91 3.70
CA ASN A 194 35.43 6.16 4.03
C ASN A 194 35.76 6.30 5.53
N LEU A 195 35.06 5.59 6.41
CA LEU A 195 35.37 5.49 7.83
C LEU A 195 36.43 4.41 8.15
N GLY A 196 36.92 3.71 7.12
CA GLY A 196 37.86 2.59 7.25
C GLY A 196 37.23 1.33 7.83
N LEU A 197 35.93 1.11 7.59
CA LEU A 197 35.19 -0.08 8.00
C LEU A 197 34.69 -0.85 6.77
N ASP A 198 34.49 -2.15 6.95
CA ASP A 198 33.82 -3.01 5.97
C ASP A 198 32.33 -3.17 6.30
N LEU A 199 31.59 -3.76 5.34
CA LEU A 199 30.23 -4.21 5.61
C LEU A 199 30.24 -5.38 6.59
N PRO A 200 29.27 -5.46 7.50
CA PRO A 200 29.28 -6.44 8.57
C PRO A 200 28.66 -7.77 8.14
N GLU A 201 29.10 -8.87 8.74
CA GLU A 201 28.39 -10.14 8.73
C GLU A 201 27.44 -10.20 9.92
N ILE A 202 26.20 -9.71 9.75
CA ILE A 202 25.24 -9.61 10.86
C ILE A 202 24.28 -10.81 10.87
N GLY A 203 24.27 -11.56 11.97
CA GLY A 203 23.23 -12.51 12.33
C GLY A 203 22.20 -11.92 13.28
N THR A 204 22.66 -11.23 14.32
CA THR A 204 21.86 -10.91 15.53
C THR A 204 21.79 -9.41 15.84
N LEU A 205 20.86 -9.02 16.71
CA LEU A 205 20.73 -7.62 17.14
C LEU A 205 21.90 -7.17 18.02
N SER A 206 22.48 -8.06 18.82
CA SER A 206 23.70 -7.76 19.60
C SER A 206 24.91 -7.49 18.69
N GLU A 207 25.14 -8.31 17.67
CA GLU A 207 26.17 -8.05 16.65
C GLU A 207 25.91 -6.74 15.91
N PHE A 208 24.65 -6.48 15.58
CA PHE A 208 24.27 -5.24 14.92
C PHE A 208 24.57 -4.02 15.79
N LYS A 209 24.22 -4.05 17.07
CA LYS A 209 24.52 -2.99 18.03
C LYS A 209 26.03 -2.69 18.09
N SER A 210 26.85 -3.74 18.20
CA SER A 210 28.31 -3.60 18.22
C SER A 210 28.83 -2.91 16.95
N TYR A 211 28.29 -3.28 15.78
CA TYR A 211 28.65 -2.63 14.53
C TYR A 211 28.20 -1.15 14.47
N LEU A 212 26.99 -0.85 14.94
CA LEU A 212 26.50 0.54 15.01
C LEU A 212 27.38 1.40 15.93
N GLN A 213 27.88 0.85 17.05
CA GLN A 213 28.83 1.53 17.93
C GLN A 213 30.16 1.83 17.22
N GLN A 214 30.72 0.87 16.50
CA GLN A 214 31.95 1.08 15.70
C GLN A 214 31.77 2.19 14.64
N LEU A 215 30.60 2.24 13.99
CA LEU A 215 30.26 3.34 13.09
C LEU A 215 30.21 4.66 13.84
N ARG A 216 29.50 4.71 14.97
CA ARG A 216 29.33 5.92 15.78
C ARG A 216 30.68 6.52 16.19
N ASP A 217 31.62 5.68 16.63
CA ASP A 217 32.95 6.10 17.08
C ASP A 217 33.78 6.79 16.00
N LYS A 218 33.51 6.49 14.73
CA LYS A 218 34.25 7.03 13.58
C LYS A 218 33.49 8.14 12.83
N MET A 219 32.17 8.24 13.03
CA MET A 219 31.31 9.15 12.28
C MET A 219 31.41 10.62 12.74
N PRO A 220 31.31 11.58 11.81
CA PRO A 220 31.06 12.99 12.11
C PRO A 220 29.81 13.20 12.99
N ALA A 221 29.80 14.26 13.79
CA ALA A 221 28.74 14.55 14.75
C ALA A 221 27.35 14.75 14.11
N ASP A 222 27.30 15.18 12.85
CA ASP A 222 26.07 15.43 12.10
C ASP A 222 25.58 14.22 11.30
N GLN A 223 26.34 13.12 11.29
CA GLN A 223 25.94 11.84 10.69
C GLN A 223 25.65 10.80 11.78
N TYR A 224 24.82 9.81 11.48
CA TYR A 224 24.40 8.79 12.43
C TYR A 224 24.49 7.38 11.83
N PRO A 225 24.74 6.34 12.65
CA PRO A 225 24.78 4.98 12.15
C PRO A 225 23.48 4.56 11.42
N ILE A 226 22.32 4.80 12.02
CA ILE A 226 21.03 4.33 11.49
C ILE A 226 19.87 5.32 11.74
N VAL A 227 18.80 5.21 10.94
CA VAL A 227 17.50 5.83 11.25
C VAL A 227 16.89 5.25 12.54
N ASP A 228 15.96 5.96 13.19
CA ASP A 228 15.10 5.33 14.20
C ASP A 228 13.96 4.59 13.50
N ALA A 229 13.94 3.26 13.60
CA ALA A 229 12.93 2.41 12.98
C ALA A 229 11.99 1.75 14.00
N SER A 230 12.00 2.24 15.25
CA SER A 230 11.23 1.69 16.37
C SER A 230 9.71 1.79 16.25
N PHE A 231 9.22 2.54 15.27
CA PHE A 231 7.80 2.75 15.00
C PHE A 231 7.30 2.04 13.72
N ASP A 232 8.20 1.42 12.94
CA ASP A 232 7.83 0.78 11.67
C ASP A 232 7.35 -0.65 11.94
N ASP A 233 6.11 -0.91 11.54
CA ASP A 233 5.41 -2.18 11.74
C ASP A 233 6.10 -3.36 11.06
N HIS A 234 6.81 -3.14 9.95
CA HIS A 234 7.55 -4.21 9.27
C HIS A 234 8.74 -4.71 10.08
N TYR A 235 9.39 -3.86 10.90
CA TYR A 235 10.49 -4.30 11.76
C TYR A 235 10.00 -4.97 13.02
N VAL A 236 8.86 -4.51 13.56
CA VAL A 236 8.16 -5.24 14.60
C VAL A 236 7.80 -6.64 14.09
N GLU A 237 7.21 -6.75 12.90
CA GLU A 237 6.88 -8.04 12.28
C GLU A 237 8.13 -8.92 12.10
N SER A 238 9.21 -8.36 11.55
CA SER A 238 10.46 -9.10 11.32
C SER A 238 11.05 -9.63 12.64
N PHE A 239 11.03 -8.81 13.68
CA PHE A 239 11.50 -9.16 15.02
C PHE A 239 10.69 -10.30 15.64
N VAL A 240 9.36 -10.18 15.71
CA VAL A 240 8.51 -11.22 16.32
C VAL A 240 8.56 -12.52 15.53
N ARG A 241 8.66 -12.45 14.20
CA ARG A 241 8.81 -13.64 13.34
C ARG A 241 10.13 -14.35 13.54
N SER A 242 11.21 -13.63 13.83
CA SER A 242 12.51 -14.25 14.16
C SER A 242 12.41 -15.15 15.41
N LYS A 243 11.50 -14.82 16.33
CA LYS A 243 11.18 -15.59 17.54
C LYS A 243 10.13 -16.70 17.29
N GLY A 244 9.79 -16.96 16.02
CA GLY A 244 8.79 -17.93 15.60
C GLY A 244 7.34 -17.57 15.89
N LYS A 245 7.08 -16.29 16.16
CA LYS A 245 5.72 -15.76 16.34
C LYS A 245 5.17 -15.21 15.03
N SER A 246 3.93 -14.76 15.07
CA SER A 246 3.24 -14.15 13.92
C SER A 246 2.79 -12.74 14.28
N PHE A 247 2.61 -11.87 13.30
CA PHE A 247 2.15 -10.50 13.57
C PHE A 247 0.66 -10.50 13.99
N LEU A 248 -0.16 -11.27 13.28
CA LEU A 248 -1.57 -11.53 13.62
C LEU A 248 -1.74 -12.99 14.02
N SER A 249 -2.72 -13.27 14.87
CA SER A 249 -3.14 -14.63 15.19
C SER A 249 -3.61 -15.38 13.93
N SER A 250 -3.60 -16.72 13.96
CA SER A 250 -3.97 -17.54 12.81
C SER A 250 -5.41 -17.34 12.34
N ASP A 251 -6.30 -16.97 13.25
CA ASP A 251 -7.71 -16.62 13.00
C ASP A 251 -7.93 -15.13 12.67
N GLY A 252 -6.85 -14.31 12.70
CA GLY A 252 -6.91 -12.87 12.45
C GLY A 252 -7.67 -12.07 13.50
N SER A 253 -8.06 -12.67 14.63
CA SER A 253 -8.86 -12.01 15.68
C SER A 253 -8.04 -11.11 16.61
N GLY A 254 -6.71 -11.21 16.56
CA GLY A 254 -5.81 -10.41 17.40
C GLY A 254 -4.36 -10.45 16.95
N LEU A 255 -3.48 -9.99 17.84
CA LEU A 255 -2.03 -10.02 17.64
C LEU A 255 -1.48 -11.43 17.86
N GLY A 256 -0.50 -11.83 17.06
CA GLY A 256 0.18 -13.13 17.16
C GLY A 256 1.39 -13.12 18.10
N PHE A 257 1.54 -12.07 18.91
CA PHE A 257 2.66 -11.85 19.84
C PHE A 257 2.18 -11.21 21.15
N ALA A 258 3.02 -11.20 22.17
CA ALA A 258 2.69 -10.70 23.51
C ALA A 258 3.26 -9.30 23.75
N LYS A 259 2.76 -8.62 24.79
CA LYS A 259 3.25 -7.28 25.21
C LYS A 259 4.76 -7.29 25.46
N GLU A 260 5.26 -8.37 26.03
CA GLU A 260 6.67 -8.55 26.39
C GLU A 260 7.58 -8.53 25.16
N ASP A 261 7.11 -9.01 24.00
CA ASP A 261 7.87 -8.96 22.75
C ASP A 261 8.04 -7.51 22.26
N LEU A 262 7.01 -6.67 22.39
CA LEU A 262 7.13 -5.25 22.07
C LEU A 262 8.02 -4.50 23.07
N MET A 263 7.91 -4.84 24.36
CA MET A 263 8.78 -4.26 25.38
C MET A 263 10.24 -4.57 25.09
N GLU A 264 10.56 -5.80 24.70
CA GLU A 264 11.92 -6.19 24.27
C GLU A 264 12.37 -5.39 23.05
N PHE A 265 11.56 -5.35 21.99
CA PHE A 265 11.86 -4.60 20.76
C PHE A 265 12.15 -3.12 21.06
N TRP A 266 11.27 -2.45 21.81
CA TRP A 266 11.45 -1.03 22.13
C TRP A 266 12.59 -0.78 23.12
N SER A 267 12.92 -1.73 24.00
CA SER A 267 14.08 -1.60 24.90
C SER A 267 15.39 -1.60 24.11
N ILE A 268 15.48 -2.38 23.03
CA ILE A 268 16.65 -2.40 22.14
C ILE A 268 16.80 -1.05 21.42
N TRP A 269 15.71 -0.53 20.86
CA TRP A 269 15.75 0.79 20.21
C TRP A 269 16.01 1.94 21.19
N GLU A 270 15.53 1.81 22.43
CA GLU A 270 15.84 2.76 23.50
C GLU A 270 17.34 2.73 23.85
N GLU A 271 17.94 1.55 23.94
CA GLU A 271 19.39 1.41 24.11
C GLU A 271 20.14 2.07 22.94
N PHE A 272 19.69 1.87 21.70
CA PHE A 272 20.32 2.49 20.53
C PHE A 272 20.25 4.02 20.59
N ARG A 273 19.13 4.59 21.04
CA ARG A 273 18.98 6.04 21.26
C ARG A 273 19.92 6.55 22.34
N GLN A 274 20.00 5.87 23.48
CA GLN A 274 20.85 6.26 24.61
C GLN A 274 22.34 6.24 24.25
N LEU A 275 22.74 5.30 23.38
CA LEU A 275 24.10 5.20 22.84
C LEU A 275 24.37 6.15 21.66
N GLY A 276 23.38 6.95 21.22
CA GLY A 276 23.53 7.88 20.10
C GLY A 276 23.68 7.20 18.74
N LEU A 277 23.21 5.96 18.60
CA LEU A 277 23.32 5.16 17.37
C LEU A 277 22.24 5.51 16.35
N THR A 278 21.09 6.00 16.81
CA THR A 278 20.02 6.46 15.93
C THR A 278 20.06 7.97 15.76
N VAL A 279 19.37 8.45 14.74
CA VAL A 279 19.05 9.87 14.62
C VAL A 279 18.19 10.37 15.80
N PRO A 280 18.39 11.61 16.27
CA PRO A 280 17.51 12.29 17.20
C PRO A 280 16.04 12.34 16.78
N VAL A 281 15.14 12.34 17.77
CA VAL A 281 13.67 12.36 17.57
C VAL A 281 13.21 13.50 16.65
N GLY A 282 13.80 14.69 16.75
CA GLY A 282 13.47 15.81 15.87
C GLY A 282 13.67 15.47 14.38
N MET A 283 14.80 14.84 14.04
CA MET A 283 15.06 14.39 12.67
C MET A 283 14.16 13.22 12.27
N THR A 284 13.82 12.33 13.21
CA THR A 284 12.84 11.26 12.95
C THR A 284 11.49 11.84 12.54
N VAL A 285 10.99 12.85 13.27
CA VAL A 285 9.72 13.51 12.96
C VAL A 285 9.79 14.23 11.61
N GLU A 286 10.86 14.97 11.34
CA GLU A 286 11.04 15.66 10.05
C GLU A 286 11.11 14.71 8.85
N ASN A 287 11.73 13.54 9.04
CA ASN A 287 11.86 12.52 8.00
C ASN A 287 10.56 11.73 7.78
N THR A 288 9.68 11.67 8.78
CA THR A 288 8.44 10.89 8.70
C THR A 288 7.50 11.47 7.64
N GLY A 289 7.02 10.61 6.74
CA GLY A 289 6.13 10.99 5.65
C GLY A 289 6.81 11.66 4.45
N GLN A 290 8.12 11.86 4.49
CA GLN A 290 8.88 12.36 3.34
C GLN A 290 8.93 11.31 2.22
N PRO A 291 8.93 11.73 0.94
CA PRO A 291 9.29 10.87 -0.17
C PRO A 291 10.69 10.27 0.03
N ALA A 292 10.93 9.07 -0.52
CA ALA A 292 12.20 8.35 -0.35
C ALA A 292 13.40 9.14 -0.89
N GLU A 293 13.18 9.96 -1.92
CA GLU A 293 14.13 10.87 -2.55
C GLU A 293 14.59 11.98 -1.59
N ASN A 294 13.79 12.32 -0.58
CA ASN A 294 14.09 13.34 0.43
C ASN A 294 14.50 12.72 1.79
N SER A 295 14.73 11.41 1.83
CA SER A 295 15.05 10.67 3.05
C SER A 295 16.40 11.07 3.65
N LEU A 296 16.59 10.78 4.94
CA LEU A 296 17.88 10.95 5.62
C LEU A 296 19.02 10.15 4.96
N PHE A 297 18.70 9.01 4.33
CA PHE A 297 19.68 8.20 3.61
C PHE A 297 20.16 8.89 2.33
N VAL A 298 19.24 9.43 1.51
CA VAL A 298 19.59 10.19 0.31
C VAL A 298 20.34 11.49 0.66
N LYS A 299 19.99 12.12 1.79
CA LYS A 299 20.72 13.27 2.35
C LYS A 299 22.07 12.90 2.99
N GLN A 300 22.45 11.62 2.97
CA GLN A 300 23.69 11.09 3.55
C GLN A 300 23.87 11.49 5.03
N ARG A 301 22.76 11.58 5.77
CA ARG A 301 22.75 11.83 7.23
C ARG A 301 22.84 10.54 8.03
N VAL A 302 22.56 9.40 7.41
CA VAL A 302 22.68 8.06 8.00
C VAL A 302 23.49 7.13 7.09
N ALA A 303 24.24 6.20 7.67
CA ALA A 303 24.89 5.14 6.90
C ALA A 303 23.95 3.98 6.59
N ILE A 304 22.96 3.74 7.44
CA ILE A 304 22.05 2.61 7.33
C ILE A 304 20.62 3.12 7.37
N ASP A 305 19.82 2.68 6.41
CA ASP A 305 18.37 2.80 6.47
C ASP A 305 17.74 1.42 6.57
N MET A 306 16.63 1.34 7.28
CA MET A 306 15.81 0.14 7.27
C MET A 306 14.62 0.44 6.37
N LYS A 307 14.56 -0.22 5.20
CA LYS A 307 13.44 -0.12 4.26
C LYS A 307 13.17 -1.43 3.50
N PRO A 308 11.99 -1.56 2.89
CA PRO A 308 11.76 -2.59 1.88
C PRO A 308 12.78 -2.50 0.72
N SER A 309 13.27 -3.65 0.26
CA SER A 309 14.39 -3.78 -0.69
C SER A 309 14.24 -3.03 -2.01
N ASN A 310 13.01 -2.72 -2.44
CA ASN A 310 12.76 -1.89 -3.62
C ASN A 310 13.27 -0.44 -3.48
N HIS A 311 13.53 0.03 -2.26
CA HIS A 311 14.13 1.35 -2.02
C HIS A 311 15.60 1.40 -2.43
N GLY A 312 16.32 0.28 -2.47
CA GLY A 312 17.71 0.25 -2.94
C GLY A 312 17.85 0.85 -4.34
N LYS A 313 16.91 0.53 -5.26
CA LYS A 313 16.88 1.11 -6.61
C LYS A 313 16.59 2.61 -6.62
N ILE A 314 15.73 3.09 -5.70
CA ILE A 314 15.44 4.52 -5.57
C ILE A 314 16.70 5.25 -5.10
N TYR A 315 17.40 4.69 -4.11
CA TYR A 315 18.60 5.29 -3.56
C TYR A 315 19.75 5.31 -4.57
N SER A 316 20.01 4.21 -5.28
CA SER A 316 21.05 4.16 -6.33
C SER A 316 20.82 5.17 -7.46
N ARG A 317 19.57 5.56 -7.74
CA ARG A 317 19.26 6.60 -8.73
C ARG A 317 19.55 8.00 -8.23
N ASN A 318 19.25 8.27 -6.95
CA ASN A 318 19.45 9.58 -6.35
C ASN A 318 20.91 9.79 -5.89
N LEU A 319 21.67 8.70 -5.74
CA LEU A 319 23.07 8.70 -5.33
C LEU A 319 23.91 7.87 -6.33
N PRO A 320 24.10 8.35 -7.57
CA PRO A 320 24.76 7.56 -8.62
C PRO A 320 26.23 7.23 -8.32
N ASP A 321 26.90 8.03 -7.49
CA ASP A 321 28.31 7.87 -7.13
C ASP A 321 28.51 7.13 -5.79
N VAL A 322 27.42 6.66 -5.17
CA VAL A 322 27.46 5.96 -3.89
C VAL A 322 27.23 4.47 -4.11
N GLU A 323 28.17 3.66 -3.62
CA GLU A 323 28.00 2.22 -3.52
C GLU A 323 26.98 1.90 -2.44
N ILE A 324 25.93 1.18 -2.81
CA ILE A 324 24.83 0.80 -1.91
C ILE A 324 24.73 -0.71 -1.88
N ASN A 325 24.76 -1.29 -0.68
CA ASN A 325 24.55 -2.70 -0.45
C ASN A 325 23.32 -2.95 0.42
N MET A 326 22.71 -4.11 0.27
CA MET A 326 21.58 -4.52 1.08
C MET A 326 21.91 -5.82 1.81
N LEU A 327 21.72 -5.81 3.13
CA LEU A 327 21.81 -7.01 3.96
C LEU A 327 20.44 -7.32 4.57
N ARG A 328 20.29 -8.54 5.06
CA ARG A 328 19.11 -8.97 5.82
C ARG A 328 18.97 -8.16 7.11
N THR A 329 17.73 -8.02 7.58
CA THR A 329 17.49 -7.51 8.94
C THR A 329 18.02 -8.51 9.98
N PRO A 330 18.66 -8.04 11.06
CA PRO A 330 19.14 -8.92 12.14
C PRO A 330 17.97 -9.65 12.81
N SER A 331 18.23 -10.87 13.28
CA SER A 331 17.28 -11.60 14.11
C SER A 331 17.40 -11.18 15.58
N ALA A 332 16.38 -11.48 16.38
CA ALA A 332 16.55 -11.48 17.83
C ALA A 332 17.70 -12.41 18.26
N ASP A 333 18.37 -12.11 19.37
CA ASP A 333 19.50 -12.93 19.84
C ASP A 333 19.05 -14.35 20.25
N ASN A 334 17.79 -14.52 20.60
CA ASN A 334 17.14 -15.79 20.93
C ASN A 334 16.26 -16.33 19.79
N ALA A 335 16.55 -15.95 18.54
CA ALA A 335 15.73 -16.32 17.40
C ALA A 335 15.65 -17.85 17.23
N VAL A 336 14.43 -18.33 16.92
CA VAL A 336 14.14 -19.73 16.61
C VAL A 336 14.49 -20.04 15.15
N PHE A 337 14.53 -18.99 14.32
CA PHE A 337 14.98 -19.05 12.95
C PHE A 337 16.28 -18.27 12.83
N GLU A 338 17.38 -18.97 12.55
CA GLU A 338 18.56 -18.28 12.01
C GLU A 338 18.14 -17.56 10.73
N ALA A 339 18.60 -16.32 10.56
CA ALA A 339 18.30 -15.47 9.42
C ALA A 339 18.77 -16.04 8.05
N ALA A 340 19.19 -17.31 8.01
CA ALA A 340 19.62 -18.08 6.84
C ALA A 340 18.52 -18.84 6.10
N ARG A 341 17.24 -18.84 6.52
CA ARG A 341 16.14 -19.41 5.70
C ARG A 341 14.92 -18.50 5.64
N THR A 342 14.89 -17.70 4.58
CA THR A 342 13.69 -17.10 3.96
C THR A 342 12.83 -16.19 4.84
N CYS A 343 13.25 -14.94 5.02
CA CYS A 343 12.29 -13.84 5.19
C CYS A 343 11.87 -13.33 3.79
N ARG A 344 11.19 -14.19 3.01
CA ARG A 344 10.50 -13.76 1.78
C ARG A 344 9.18 -13.12 2.20
N ARG A 345 9.02 -11.82 1.94
CA ARG A 345 7.75 -11.12 2.19
C ARG A 345 6.70 -11.57 1.19
N ARG A 346 5.45 -11.40 1.59
CA ARG A 346 4.33 -11.42 0.67
C ARG A 346 4.33 -10.14 -0.20
N PRO A 347 4.30 -10.27 -1.53
CA PRO A 347 4.28 -9.16 -2.49
C PRO A 347 3.07 -8.22 -2.34
N GLY A 348 3.23 -6.95 -2.72
CA GLY A 348 2.10 -6.02 -2.83
C GLY A 348 1.19 -6.43 -4.00
N SER A 349 -0.13 -6.33 -3.84
CA SER A 349 -1.08 -6.92 -4.77
C SER A 349 -2.03 -5.91 -5.40
N SER A 350 -2.56 -6.23 -6.57
CA SER A 350 -3.68 -5.54 -7.22
C SER A 350 -4.91 -6.41 -7.13
N ALA A 351 -6.05 -5.81 -6.78
CA ALA A 351 -7.33 -6.50 -6.75
C ALA A 351 -8.32 -5.86 -7.72
N THR A 352 -9.32 -6.63 -8.11
CA THR A 352 -10.45 -6.19 -8.93
C THR A 352 -11.71 -6.06 -8.08
N ASN A 353 -12.52 -5.05 -8.36
CA ASN A 353 -13.77 -4.79 -7.68
C ASN A 353 -14.90 -5.68 -8.24
N ARG A 354 -15.73 -6.29 -7.39
CA ARG A 354 -16.89 -7.12 -7.78
C ARG A 354 -17.91 -6.41 -8.67
N SER A 355 -18.09 -5.11 -8.55
CA SER A 355 -19.09 -4.36 -9.32
C SER A 355 -18.78 -4.19 -10.82
N THR A 356 -17.53 -4.49 -11.22
CA THR A 356 -17.07 -4.47 -12.63
C THR A 356 -17.82 -5.45 -13.54
N ARG A 357 -18.38 -6.54 -12.96
CA ARG A 357 -19.06 -7.60 -13.70
C ARG A 357 -20.28 -7.14 -14.53
N LYS A 358 -20.81 -5.93 -14.28
CA LYS A 358 -21.98 -5.41 -14.99
C LYS A 358 -21.68 -4.78 -16.37
N LYS A 359 -20.43 -4.78 -16.84
CA LYS A 359 -20.02 -4.14 -18.12
C LYS A 359 -19.72 -5.10 -19.29
N ARG A 360 -20.11 -6.38 -19.23
CA ARG A 360 -20.09 -7.31 -20.39
C ARG A 360 -21.26 -8.30 -20.34
N PRO A 361 -21.95 -8.60 -21.46
CA PRO A 361 -22.80 -9.79 -21.58
C PRO A 361 -21.97 -11.04 -21.94
N ASN A 362 -22.54 -12.22 -21.66
CA ASN A 362 -21.97 -13.57 -21.84
C ASN A 362 -21.29 -13.83 -23.18
#